data_AF-A0A369YGQ4-F1
#
_entry.id   AF-A0A369YGQ4-F1
#
_cell.length_a   1.000
_cell.length_b   1.000
_cell.length_c   1.000
_cell.angle_alpha   90.00
_cell.angle_beta   90.00
_cell.angle_gamma   90.00
#
_symmetry.space_group_name_H-M   'P 1'
#
loop_
_entity.id
_entity.type
_entity.pdbx_description
1 polymer ?
#
loop_
_entity_poly.entity_id
_entity_poly.type
_entity_poly.pdbx_seq_one_letter_code
_entity_poly.pdbx_strand_id
1 'polypeptide(L)'
;MANVNHECVNCGSKHLRVRTSEKIGLLAVDTVMYCSSCGTEHKVLSQVVRVRTPVYKERPEALRVNKLLKESDLNTPDLFDGVVEQEKAV
;
A
#
# COMPACT_ATOMS: atom_id res chain seq x y z
N MET A 1 9.76 -0.73 -7.30
CA MET A 1 10.05 -1.82 -8.27
C MET A 1 9.94 -3.12 -7.51
N ALA A 2 8.97 -4.00 -7.85
CA ALA A 2 8.86 -5.28 -7.18
C ALA A 2 10.07 -6.14 -7.60
N ASN A 3 10.91 -6.54 -6.64
CA ASN A 3 12.01 -7.47 -6.90
C ASN A 3 11.42 -8.87 -7.07
N VAL A 4 11.21 -9.30 -8.31
CA VAL A 4 10.86 -10.68 -8.61
C VAL A 4 12.15 -11.48 -8.68
N ASN A 5 12.32 -12.47 -7.79
CA ASN A 5 13.46 -13.37 -7.79
C ASN A 5 13.34 -14.37 -8.95
N HIS A 6 13.69 -13.94 -10.16
CA HIS A 6 13.84 -14.83 -11.29
C HIS A 6 15.26 -15.42 -11.29
N GLU A 7 15.37 -16.75 -11.38
CA GLU A 7 16.63 -17.47 -11.52
C GLU A 7 16.71 -18.07 -12.92
N CYS A 8 17.90 -18.05 -13.53
CA CYS A 8 18.11 -18.69 -14.82
C CYS A 8 18.01 -20.22 -14.67
N VAL A 9 17.10 -20.85 -15.41
CA VAL A 9 16.91 -22.32 -15.39
C VAL A 9 18.14 -23.06 -15.91
N ASN A 10 18.95 -22.43 -16.76
CA ASN A 10 20.12 -23.07 -17.37
C ASN A 10 21.37 -23.05 -16.46
N CYS A 11 21.70 -21.90 -15.86
CA CYS A 11 22.94 -21.73 -15.09
C CYS A 11 22.73 -21.38 -13.61
N GLY A 12 21.49 -21.22 -13.16
CA GLY A 12 21.16 -20.84 -11.77
C GLY A 12 21.51 -19.40 -11.40
N SER A 13 22.04 -18.59 -12.32
CA SER A 13 22.40 -17.20 -12.00
C SER A 13 21.17 -16.33 -11.78
N LYS A 14 21.28 -15.37 -10.83
CA LYS A 14 20.27 -14.35 -10.53
C LYS A 14 20.40 -13.09 -11.39
N HIS A 15 21.40 -13.06 -12.27
CA HIS A 15 21.74 -11.88 -13.07
C HIS A 15 21.02 -11.90 -14.42
N LEU A 16 19.73 -11.59 -14.37
CA LEU A 16 18.86 -11.49 -15.53
C LEU A 16 18.64 -10.02 -15.90
N ARG A 17 18.76 -9.70 -17.20
CA ARG A 17 18.45 -8.38 -17.75
C ARG A 17 17.13 -8.46 -18.51
N VAL A 18 16.17 -7.64 -18.12
CA VAL A 18 14.91 -7.48 -18.84
C VAL A 18 15.17 -6.63 -20.08
N ARG A 19 14.82 -7.12 -21.28
CA ARG A 19 14.91 -6.32 -22.51
C ARG A 19 13.60 -5.66 -22.87
N THR A 20 12.50 -6.42 -22.82
CA THR A 20 11.16 -5.91 -23.11
C THR A 20 10.19 -6.42 -22.06
N SER A 21 9.26 -5.56 -21.68
CA SER A 21 8.15 -5.89 -20.80
C SER A 21 6.88 -5.29 -21.39
N GLU A 22 5.92 -6.13 -21.70
CA GLU A 22 4.63 -5.73 -22.21
C GLU A 22 3.54 -6.05 -21.20
N LYS A 23 2.68 -5.06 -20.96
CA LYS A 23 1.48 -5.24 -20.15
C LYS A 23 0.38 -5.80 -21.04
N ILE A 24 0.15 -7.11 -20.98
CA ILE A 24 -0.92 -7.77 -21.74
C ILE A 24 -2.31 -7.43 -21.16
N GLY A 25 -2.42 -7.23 -19.85
CA GLY A 25 -3.69 -6.89 -19.21
C GLY A 25 -3.53 -6.22 -17.84
N LEU A 26 -4.63 -6.08 -17.10
CA LEU A 26 -4.63 -5.45 -15.77
C LEU A 26 -3.74 -6.18 -14.75
N LEU A 27 -3.69 -7.52 -14.84
CA LEU A 27 -3.00 -8.40 -13.89
C LEU A 27 -1.92 -9.28 -14.52
N ALA A 28 -1.71 -9.20 -15.84
CA ALA A 28 -0.78 -10.06 -16.57
C ALA A 28 0.29 -9.24 -17.28
N VAL A 29 1.55 -9.68 -17.17
CA VAL A 29 2.71 -9.06 -17.79
C VAL A 29 3.54 -10.13 -18.49
N ASP A 30 3.89 -9.88 -19.73
CA ASP A 30 4.82 -10.69 -20.52
C ASP A 30 6.17 -9.98 -20.58
N THR A 31 7.23 -10.72 -20.33
CA THR A 31 8.59 -10.17 -20.28
C THR A 31 9.55 -11.11 -20.97
N VAL A 32 10.46 -10.51 -21.75
CA VAL A 32 11.60 -11.22 -22.32
C VAL A 32 12.85 -10.79 -21.56
N MET A 33 13.48 -11.77 -20.92
CA MET A 33 14.69 -11.60 -20.12
C MET A 33 15.85 -12.38 -20.71
N TYR A 34 17.04 -11.81 -20.63
CA TYR A 34 18.27 -12.48 -21.02
C TYR A 34 19.16 -12.70 -19.80
N CYS A 35 19.76 -13.89 -19.73
CA CYS A 35 20.77 -14.17 -18.72
C CYS A 35 22.10 -13.52 -19.12
N SER A 36 22.66 -12.71 -18.21
CA SER A 36 23.95 -12.04 -18.48
C SER A 36 25.13 -13.03 -18.47
N SER A 37 24.99 -14.15 -17.77
CA SER A 37 26.06 -15.14 -17.61
C SER A 37 26.14 -16.15 -18.77
N CYS A 38 25.02 -16.72 -19.21
CA CYS A 38 25.00 -17.75 -20.28
C CYS A 38 24.30 -17.31 -21.57
N GLY A 39 23.75 -16.09 -21.62
CA GLY A 39 23.12 -15.54 -22.82
C GLY A 39 21.75 -16.13 -23.18
N THR A 40 21.19 -17.03 -22.36
CA THR A 40 19.89 -17.65 -22.65
C THR A 40 18.76 -16.64 -22.58
N GLU A 41 17.82 -16.77 -23.51
CA GLU A 41 16.56 -16.03 -23.52
C GLU A 41 15.52 -16.76 -22.67
N HIS A 42 14.77 -15.99 -21.89
CA HIS A 42 13.67 -16.45 -21.07
C HIS A 42 12.44 -15.62 -21.41
N LYS A 43 11.37 -16.30 -21.83
CA LYS A 43 10.04 -15.69 -21.94
C LYS A 43 9.27 -15.99 -20.65
N VAL A 44 8.90 -14.93 -19.93
CA VAL A 44 8.25 -15.03 -18.62
C VAL A 44 6.89 -14.36 -18.67
N LEU A 45 5.85 -15.18 -18.46
CA LEU A 45 4.49 -14.74 -18.23
C LEU A 45 4.26 -14.67 -16.73
N SER A 46 4.01 -13.47 -16.22
CA SER A 46 3.68 -13.24 -14.82
C SER A 46 2.23 -12.82 -14.68
N GLN A 47 1.53 -13.42 -13.73
CA GLN A 47 0.14 -13.13 -13.44
C GLN A 47 -0.04 -12.84 -11.95
N VAL A 48 -0.68 -11.73 -11.63
CA VAL A 48 -1.10 -11.39 -10.29
C VAL A 48 -2.39 -12.17 -9.98
N VAL A 49 -2.27 -13.22 -9.16
CA VAL A 49 -3.39 -14.12 -8.82
C VAL A 49 -4.33 -13.49 -7.78
N ARG A 50 -3.78 -12.74 -6.82
CA ARG A 50 -4.57 -12.11 -5.75
C ARG A 50 -3.92 -10.82 -5.28
N VAL A 51 -4.71 -9.74 -5.28
CA VAL A 51 -4.37 -8.49 -4.59
C VAL A 51 -5.18 -8.45 -3.31
N ARG A 52 -4.52 -8.28 -2.16
CA ARG A 52 -5.18 -7.99 -0.88
C ARG A 52 -4.79 -6.59 -0.47
N THR A 53 -5.77 -5.70 -0.34
CA THR A 53 -5.57 -4.44 0.36
C THR A 53 -5.69 -4.71 1.85
N PRO A 54 -4.75 -4.21 2.69
CA PRO A 54 -4.94 -4.25 4.12
C PRO A 54 -6.16 -3.39 4.46
N VAL A 55 -7.25 -4.02 4.92
CA VAL A 55 -8.37 -3.29 5.51
C VAL A 55 -7.94 -2.90 6.91
N TYR A 56 -7.40 -1.70 7.05
CA TYR A 56 -7.20 -1.12 8.37
C TYR A 56 -8.59 -0.85 8.96
N LYS A 57 -8.92 -1.55 10.05
CA LYS A 57 -10.04 -1.13 10.89
C LYS A 57 -9.56 0.11 11.62
N GLU A 58 -9.92 1.27 11.11
CA GLU A 58 -9.67 2.54 11.81
C GLU A 58 -10.27 2.43 13.21
N ARG A 59 -9.43 2.60 14.23
CA ARG A 59 -9.93 2.68 15.60
C ARG A 59 -10.71 3.98 15.71
N PRO A 60 -11.90 3.99 16.34
CA PRO A 60 -12.65 5.23 16.55
C PRO A 60 -11.84 6.27 17.33
N GLU A 61 -10.84 5.84 18.10
CA GLU A 61 -9.84 6.69 18.77
C GLU A 61 -9.03 7.54 17.78
N ALA A 62 -8.63 7.00 16.64
CA ALA A 62 -7.87 7.71 15.62
C ALA A 62 -8.73 8.72 14.84
N LEU A 63 -10.03 8.44 14.69
CA LEU A 63 -11.02 9.37 14.12
C LEU A 63 -11.34 10.53 15.08
N ARG A 64 -11.23 10.32 16.40
CA ARG A 64 -11.48 11.34 17.44
C ARG A 64 -10.35 12.35 17.59
N VAL A 65 -9.11 12.01 17.23
CA VAL A 65 -7.98 12.96 17.21
C VAL A 65 -8.21 14.05 16.14
N ASN A 66 -8.86 13.69 15.03
CA ASN A 66 -9.17 14.60 13.93
C ASN A 66 -10.60 15.15 14.05
N LYS A 67 -11.02 15.61 15.24
CA LYS A 67 -12.26 16.41 15.32
C LYS A 67 -12.02 17.68 14.49
N LEU A 68 -12.84 17.90 13.47
CA LEU A 68 -12.75 19.12 12.66
C LEU A 68 -12.99 20.31 13.59
N LEU A 69 -12.10 21.32 13.56
CA LEU A 69 -12.24 22.58 14.31
C LEU A 69 -13.58 23.31 14.08
N LYS A 70 -14.36 22.91 13.07
CA LYS A 70 -15.71 23.42 12.79
C LYS A 70 -16.82 22.74 13.60
N GLU A 71 -16.57 21.59 14.23
CA GLU A 71 -17.52 20.82 15.04
C GLU A 71 -17.17 20.85 16.54
N SER A 72 -16.20 21.67 16.95
CA SER A 72 -16.04 22.04 18.36
C SER A 72 -17.17 23.00 18.72
N ASP A 73 -18.32 22.44 19.10
CA ASP A 73 -19.38 23.17 19.78
C ASP A 73 -18.79 23.83 21.03
N LEU A 74 -18.80 25.16 21.09
CA LEU A 74 -18.28 25.94 22.23
C LEU A 74 -19.04 25.68 23.55
N ASN A 75 -20.20 25.03 23.46
CA ASN A 75 -21.09 24.74 24.59
C ASN A 75 -20.91 23.32 25.17
N THR A 76 -20.03 22.50 24.58
CA THR A 76 -19.73 21.18 25.16
C THR A 76 -18.43 21.29 25.94
N PRO A 77 -18.44 21.13 27.27
CA PRO A 77 -17.22 21.18 28.06
C PRO A 77 -16.31 20.02 27.64
N ASP A 78 -15.09 20.34 27.22
CA ASP A 78 -14.07 19.35 26.90
C ASP A 78 -13.72 18.53 28.16
N LEU A 79 -13.42 17.25 27.93
CA LEU A 79 -13.36 16.19 28.95
C LEU A 79 -12.32 16.38 30.07
N PHE A 80 -11.59 17.50 30.12
CA PHE A 80 -10.44 17.66 31.00
C PHE A 80 -10.35 18.97 31.80
N ASP A 81 -11.33 19.88 31.74
CA ASP A 81 -11.43 20.96 32.73
C ASP A 81 -12.91 21.35 32.96
N GLY A 82 -13.44 20.94 34.11
CA GLY A 82 -14.84 21.13 34.46
C GLY A 82 -15.13 22.52 35.00
N VAL A 83 -16.18 23.16 34.47
CA VAL A 83 -17.14 23.98 35.22
C VAL A 83 -18.48 23.88 34.49
N VAL A 84 -19.52 23.43 35.18
CA VAL A 84 -20.91 23.58 34.71
C VAL A 84 -21.29 25.04 34.95
N GLU A 85 -21.56 25.81 33.90
CA GLU A 85 -22.15 27.15 34.02
C GLU A 85 -23.59 27.04 34.56
N GLN A 86 -23.69 26.85 35.87
CA GLN A 86 -24.91 27.07 36.65
C GLN A 86 -24.57 27.88 37.89
N GLU A 87 -23.95 29.05 37.71
CA GLU A 87 -24.07 30.11 38.70
C GLU A 87 -24.39 31.45 38.04
N LYS A 88 -25.63 31.87 38.30
CA LYS A 88 -26.13 33.25 38.40
C LYS A 88 -26.45 33.96 37.09
N ALA A 89 -27.69 33.76 36.64
CA ALA A 89 -28.46 34.82 36.00
C ALA A 89 -29.72 35.12 36.84
N VAL A 90 -29.66 36.29 37.51
CA VAL A 90 -30.73 37.21 37.94
C VAL A 90 -31.84 36.69 38.85
#